data_AF-A0A1H6A0R4-F1
#
_entry.id   AF-A0A1H6A0R4-F1
#
_cell.length_a   1.000
_cell.length_b   1.000
_cell.length_c   1.000
_cell.angle_alpha   90.00
_cell.angle_beta   90.00
_cell.angle_gamma   90.00
#
_symmetry.space_group_name_H-M   'P 1'
#
loop_
_entity.id
_entity.type
_entity.pdbx_description
1 polymer ?
#
loop_
_entity_poly.entity_id
_entity_poly.type
_entity_poly.pdbx_seq_one_letter_code
_entity_poly.pdbx_strand_id
1 'polypeptide(L)'
;MFDVGLGEMLVLVVLALVIFGDRLPSVAGQAGRMLRQLRGMADSAKRDLQEGLGPEFKDFDIADLHPKTFVRKHLLEDNDDDRPASRFDGLEPAYSSTGPDDLGYGERPPFDSEAT
;
A
#
# COMPACT_ATOMS: atom_id res chain seq x y z
N MET A 1 -10.74 -0.57 -6.41
CA MET A 1 -11.16 -0.18 -7.76
C MET A 1 -12.17 0.94 -7.60
N PHE A 2 -11.81 2.16 -7.97
CA PHE A 2 -12.73 3.30 -8.04
C PHE A 2 -12.76 3.72 -9.50
N ASP A 3 -13.72 3.17 -10.24
CA ASP A 3 -13.99 3.62 -11.60
C ASP A 3 -14.94 4.82 -11.46
N VAL A 4 -14.37 6.02 -11.45
CA VAL A 4 -15.13 7.27 -11.32
C VAL A 4 -15.18 7.91 -12.69
N GLY A 5 -16.30 7.74 -13.39
CA GLY A 5 -16.58 8.39 -14.66
C GLY A 5 -17.11 9.81 -14.50
N LEU A 6 -17.36 10.46 -15.63
CA LEU A 6 -17.95 11.80 -15.67
C LEU A 6 -19.35 11.84 -15.04
N GLY A 7 -20.11 10.74 -15.13
CA GLY A 7 -21.44 10.62 -14.53
C GLY A 7 -21.38 10.60 -13.00
N GLU A 8 -20.51 9.78 -12.43
CA GLU A 8 -20.28 9.67 -10.99
C GLU A 8 -19.77 11.00 -10.42
N MET A 9 -18.89 11.71 -11.14
CA MET A 9 -18.45 13.06 -10.75
C MET A 9 -19.61 14.04 -10.62
N LEU A 10 -20.58 13.98 -11.54
CA LEU A 10 -21.76 14.84 -11.51
C LEU A 10 -22.64 14.53 -10.28
N VAL A 11 -22.82 13.24 -9.97
CA VAL A 11 -23.54 12.82 -8.75
C VAL A 11 -22.85 13.34 -7.49
N LEU A 12 -21.52 13.28 -7.41
CA LEU A 12 -20.77 13.81 -6.27
C LEU A 12 -20.90 15.34 -6.14
N VAL A 13 -20.90 16.07 -7.24
CA VAL A 13 -21.12 17.53 -7.21
C VAL A 13 -22.52 17.86 -6.71
N VAL A 14 -23.55 17.16 -7.21
CA VAL A 14 -24.93 17.34 -6.73
C VAL A 14 -25.02 17.01 -5.24
N LEU A 15 -24.43 15.90 -4.80
CA LEU A 15 -24.40 15.50 -3.40
C LEU A 15 -23.71 16.56 -2.52
N ALA A 16 -22.58 17.11 -2.97
CA ALA A 16 -21.89 18.18 -2.27
C ALA A 16 -22.76 19.44 -2.17
N LEU A 17 -23.48 19.81 -3.24
CA LEU A 17 -24.43 20.93 -3.20
C LEU A 17 -25.60 20.67 -2.25
N VAL A 18 -26.12 19.44 -2.15
CA VAL A 18 -27.20 19.09 -1.21
C VAL A 18 -26.72 19.14 0.25
N ILE A 19 -25.52 18.63 0.52
CA ILE A 19 -24.97 18.59 1.88
C ILE A 19 -24.53 19.97 2.36
N PHE A 20 -23.80 20.71 1.52
CA PHE A 20 -23.16 21.97 1.90
C PHE A 20 -23.94 23.22 1.47
N GLY A 21 -24.77 23.13 0.43
CA GLY A 21 -25.53 24.27 -0.11
C GLY A 21 -24.66 25.49 -0.39
N ASP A 22 -25.13 26.65 0.05
CA ASP A 22 -24.45 27.95 -0.12
C ASP A 22 -23.11 28.05 0.63
N ARG A 23 -22.82 27.11 1.55
CA ARG A 23 -21.55 27.10 2.29
C ARG A 23 -20.42 26.45 1.49
N LEU A 24 -20.72 25.71 0.41
CA LEU A 24 -19.72 25.03 -0.42
C LEU A 24 -18.56 25.94 -0.88
N PRO A 25 -18.79 27.14 -1.45
CA PRO A 25 -17.69 28.04 -1.83
C PRO A 25 -16.84 28.48 -0.64
N SER A 26 -17.45 28.65 0.54
CA SER A 26 -16.73 28.99 1.78
C SER A 26 -15.84 27.84 2.25
N VAL A 27 -16.38 26.62 2.30
CA VAL A 27 -15.66 25.40 2.69
C VAL A 27 -14.52 25.09 1.72
N ALA A 28 -14.78 25.17 0.41
CA ALA A 28 -13.76 25.00 -0.61
C ALA A 28 -12.62 26.03 -0.44
N GLY A 29 -12.96 27.29 -0.16
CA GLY A 29 -11.97 28.34 0.12
C GLY A 29 -11.15 28.06 1.39
N GLN A 30 -11.77 27.54 2.44
CA GLN A 30 -11.06 27.13 3.67
C GLN A 30 -10.11 25.96 3.41
N ALA A 31 -10.57 24.92 2.71
CA ALA A 31 -9.75 23.77 2.34
C ALA A 31 -8.56 24.20 1.46
N GLY A 32 -8.78 25.10 0.50
CA GLY A 32 -7.71 25.64 -0.35
C GLY A 32 -6.66 26.43 0.45
N ARG A 33 -7.09 27.26 1.41
CA ARG A 33 -6.16 27.98 2.30
C ARG A 33 -5.37 27.01 3.19
N MET A 34 -6.03 26.01 3.76
CA MET A 34 -5.38 24.98 4.57
C MET A 34 -4.35 24.20 3.76
N LEU A 35 -4.68 23.81 2.52
CA LEU A 35 -3.75 23.14 1.62
C LEU A 35 -2.54 24.02 1.29
N ARG A 36 -2.76 25.32 1.06
CA ARG A 36 -1.66 26.27 0.80
C ARG A 36 -0.73 26.42 2.01
N GLN A 37 -1.30 26.48 3.21
CA GLN A 37 -0.55 26.56 4.45
C GLN A 37 0.25 25.27 4.71
N LEU A 38 -0.37 24.10 4.51
CA LEU A 38 0.29 22.81 4.61
C LEU A 38 1.45 22.71 3.62
N ARG A 39 1.26 23.16 2.37
CA ARG A 39 2.30 23.20 1.35
C ARG A 39 3.49 24.07 1.79
N GLY A 40 3.21 25.27 2.28
CA GLY A 40 4.26 26.16 2.81
C GLY A 40 5.01 25.55 3.99
N MET A 41 4.31 24.89 4.91
CA MET A 41 4.93 24.22 6.06
C MET A 41 5.82 23.05 5.63
N ALA A 42 5.39 22.26 4.65
CA ALA A 42 6.18 21.18 4.07
C ALA A 42 7.44 21.71 3.36
N ASP A 43 7.30 22.79 2.59
CA ASP A 43 8.44 23.42 1.89
C ASP A 43 9.45 24.03 2.89
N SER A 44 8.98 24.62 3.99
CA SER A 44 9.83 25.12 5.09
C SER A 44 10.57 23.98 5.81
N ALA A 45 9.85 22.94 6.22
CA ALA A 45 10.47 21.78 6.87
C ALA A 45 11.53 21.12 5.96
N LYS A 46 11.26 21.00 4.66
CA LYS A 46 12.24 20.54 3.68
C LYS A 46 13.52 21.38 3.73
N ARG A 47 13.38 22.70 3.76
CA ARG A 47 14.49 23.65 3.81
C ARG A 47 15.33 23.45 5.08
N ASP A 48 14.67 23.39 6.22
CA ASP A 48 15.33 23.20 7.52
C ASP A 48 16.10 21.87 7.57
N LEU A 49 15.54 20.79 7.01
CA LEU A 49 16.20 19.49 6.89
C LEU A 49 17.44 19.55 5.97
N GLN A 50 17.34 20.26 4.85
CA GLN A 50 18.46 20.42 3.90
C GLN A 50 19.60 21.28 4.47
N GLU A 51 19.27 22.29 5.26
CA GLU A 51 20.26 23.18 5.88
C GLU A 51 20.94 22.52 7.09
N GLY A 52 20.19 21.75 7.88
CA GLY A 52 20.70 21.13 9.11
C GLY A 52 21.48 19.83 8.91
N LEU A 53 21.18 19.06 7.87
CA LEU A 53 21.78 17.73 7.65
C LEU A 53 22.83 17.70 6.52
N GLY A 54 23.08 18.84 5.86
CA GLY A 54 24.10 18.94 4.82
C GLY A 54 23.67 18.41 3.44
N PRO A 55 24.52 18.59 2.41
CA PRO A 55 24.20 18.30 1.01
C PRO A 55 23.90 16.82 0.73
N GLU A 56 24.17 15.91 1.67
CA GLU A 56 23.84 14.49 1.62
C GLU A 56 22.33 14.18 1.70
N PHE A 57 21.49 15.12 2.15
CA PHE A 57 20.02 15.03 2.10
C PHE A 57 19.40 15.84 0.96
N LYS A 58 20.24 16.48 0.14
CA LYS A 58 19.82 17.23 -1.05
C LYS A 58 19.27 16.30 -2.14
N ASP A 59 19.68 15.03 -2.10
CA ASP A 59 19.25 13.95 -3.01
C ASP A 59 17.96 13.24 -2.54
N PHE A 60 17.37 13.62 -1.39
CA PHE A 60 16.00 13.22 -1.06
C PHE A 60 15.03 13.98 -1.98
N ASP A 61 14.75 13.38 -3.13
CA ASP A 61 13.84 13.94 -4.12
C ASP A 61 12.40 13.86 -3.62
N ILE A 62 11.89 14.97 -3.11
CA ILE A 62 10.48 15.09 -2.70
C ILE A 62 9.51 14.87 -3.87
N ALA A 63 9.99 14.86 -5.12
CA ALA A 63 9.19 14.40 -6.25
C ALA A 63 8.86 12.89 -6.19
N ASP A 64 9.69 12.08 -5.52
CA ASP A 64 9.48 10.64 -5.34
C ASP A 64 8.65 10.30 -4.09
N LEU A 65 8.32 11.31 -3.29
CA LEU A 65 7.43 11.27 -2.12
C LEU A 65 5.94 11.28 -2.50
N HIS A 66 5.58 10.70 -3.65
CA HIS A 66 4.22 10.17 -3.77
C HIS A 66 4.03 9.16 -2.62
N PRO A 67 3.02 9.29 -1.75
CA PRO A 67 2.91 8.45 -0.55
C PRO A 67 2.90 6.96 -0.91
N LYS A 68 2.41 6.63 -2.11
CA LYS A 68 2.49 5.28 -2.69
C LYS A 68 3.91 4.82 -3.06
N THR A 69 4.77 5.68 -3.60
CA THR A 69 6.16 5.33 -3.95
C THR A 69 7.08 5.41 -2.73
N PHE A 70 6.88 6.35 -1.80
CA PHE A 70 7.63 6.42 -0.54
C PHE A 70 7.37 5.22 0.37
N VAL A 71 6.10 4.87 0.58
CA VAL A 71 5.72 3.64 1.33
C VAL A 71 6.18 2.40 0.59
N ARG A 72 6.15 2.40 -0.76
CA ARG A 72 6.70 1.31 -1.56
C ARG A 72 8.21 1.16 -1.36
N LYS A 73 9.01 2.24 -1.42
CA LYS A 73 10.45 2.16 -1.16
C LYS A 73 10.73 1.77 0.28
N HIS A 74 10.22 2.50 1.27
CA HIS A 74 10.52 2.20 2.68
C HIS A 74 9.87 0.93 3.23
N LEU A 75 8.78 0.40 2.67
CA LEU A 75 8.25 -0.91 3.10
C LEU A 75 8.70 -2.07 2.22
N LEU A 76 9.02 -1.89 0.93
CA LEU A 76 9.50 -3.01 0.10
C LEU A 76 11.02 -3.14 0.18
N GLU A 77 11.80 -2.07 0.31
CA GLU A 77 13.25 -2.18 0.53
C GLU A 77 13.56 -2.77 1.92
N ASP A 78 12.84 -2.37 2.98
CA ASP A 78 12.96 -3.02 4.32
C ASP A 78 12.51 -4.49 4.32
N ASN A 79 11.64 -4.91 3.38
CA ASN A 79 11.21 -6.31 3.24
C ASN A 79 12.04 -7.11 2.21
N ASP A 80 12.85 -6.44 1.39
CA ASP A 80 13.69 -7.07 0.36
C ASP A 80 15.14 -7.26 0.85
N ASP A 81 15.59 -6.56 1.90
CA ASP A 81 16.88 -6.85 2.56
C ASP A 81 16.91 -8.20 3.31
N ASP A 82 15.74 -8.83 3.52
CA ASP A 82 15.60 -10.22 4.00
C ASP A 82 15.44 -11.24 2.85
N ARG A 83 15.84 -10.90 1.62
CA ARG A 83 15.93 -11.85 0.52
C ARG A 83 17.38 -12.04 0.11
N PRO A 84 18.06 -13.11 0.57
CA PRO A 84 19.32 -13.49 -0.03
C PRO A 84 19.06 -13.81 -1.50
N ALA A 85 19.56 -12.93 -2.37
CA ALA A 85 19.80 -13.22 -3.78
C ALA A 85 20.87 -14.32 -3.85
N SER A 86 20.45 -15.56 -3.68
CA SER A 86 21.24 -16.76 -3.93
C SER A 86 20.38 -17.78 -4.63
N ARG A 87 20.37 -17.64 -5.96
CA ARG A 87 20.70 -18.73 -6.89
C ARG A 87 20.35 -20.12 -6.36
N PHE A 88 19.11 -20.56 -6.59
CA PHE A 88 18.83 -21.97 -6.82
C PHE A 88 17.94 -22.09 -8.06
N ASP A 89 18.64 -22.29 -9.16
CA ASP A 89 18.19 -22.95 -10.36
C ASP A 89 17.59 -24.31 -9.98
N GLY A 90 16.38 -24.59 -10.49
CA GLY A 90 15.66 -25.88 -10.48
C GLY A 90 15.65 -26.69 -9.19
N LEU A 91 14.48 -26.85 -8.56
CA LEU A 91 14.05 -28.08 -7.85
C LEU A 91 12.57 -27.93 -7.50
N GLU A 92 11.77 -28.86 -8.02
CA GLU A 92 10.37 -29.11 -7.70
C GLU A 92 10.09 -29.09 -6.18
N PRO A 93 8.86 -28.73 -5.75
CA PRO A 93 8.44 -28.98 -4.38
C PRO A 93 8.24 -30.50 -4.19
N ALA A 94 9.33 -31.20 -3.86
CA ALA A 94 9.33 -32.56 -3.36
C ALA A 94 8.94 -32.56 -1.87
N TYR A 95 7.71 -32.17 -1.56
CA TYR A 95 7.05 -32.50 -0.30
C TYR A 95 5.53 -32.50 -0.46
N SER A 96 5.01 -33.55 -1.08
CA SER A 96 3.68 -34.09 -0.75
C SER A 96 3.59 -35.53 -1.27
N SER A 97 4.51 -36.38 -0.81
CA SER A 97 4.40 -37.84 -0.94
C SER A 97 5.49 -38.50 -0.11
N THR A 98 5.20 -38.78 1.16
CA THR A 98 5.94 -39.79 1.91
C THR A 98 4.97 -40.56 2.80
N GLY A 99 4.45 -41.63 2.22
CA GLY A 99 3.63 -42.68 2.84
C GLY A 99 3.09 -43.58 1.72
N PRO A 100 3.16 -44.91 1.79
CA PRO A 100 2.76 -45.78 0.67
C PRO A 100 1.24 -45.84 0.43
N ASP A 101 0.44 -45.18 1.26
CA ASP A 101 -1.02 -45.29 1.28
C ASP A 101 -1.65 -43.91 1.51
N ASP A 102 -1.50 -43.00 0.55
CA ASP A 102 -2.40 -41.86 0.46
C ASP A 102 -3.73 -42.37 -0.09
N LEU A 103 -4.72 -42.52 0.79
CA LEU A 103 -6.01 -43.12 0.45
C LEU A 103 -6.72 -42.26 -0.60
N GLY A 104 -7.17 -42.88 -1.69
CA GLY A 104 -7.85 -42.18 -2.76
C GLY A 104 -9.16 -41.54 -2.29
N TYR A 105 -9.62 -40.51 -3.00
CA TYR A 105 -10.89 -39.83 -2.68
C TYR A 105 -12.06 -40.83 -2.69
N GLY A 106 -12.67 -41.05 -1.52
CA GLY A 106 -13.76 -42.02 -1.33
C GLY A 106 -13.34 -43.37 -0.77
N GLU A 107 -12.04 -43.60 -0.55
CA GLU A 107 -11.52 -44.78 0.10
C GLU A 107 -11.60 -44.64 1.62
N ARG A 108 -12.08 -45.70 2.31
CA ARG A 108 -12.26 -45.67 3.76
C ARG A 108 -10.99 -46.16 4.43
N PRO A 109 -10.47 -45.43 5.42
CA PRO A 109 -9.26 -45.85 6.13
C PRO A 109 -9.51 -47.16 6.89
N PRO A 110 -8.45 -47.98 7.05
CA PRO A 110 -8.57 -49.24 7.76
C PRO A 110 -8.98 -48.99 9.22
N PHE A 111 -9.90 -49.81 9.73
CA PHE A 111 -10.36 -49.71 11.11
C PHE A 111 -9.40 -50.45 12.05
N ASP A 112 -9.08 -49.79 13.17
CA ASP A 112 -8.29 -50.36 14.25
C ASP A 112 -9.19 -51.16 15.21
N SER A 113 -8.93 -52.47 15.28
CA SER A 113 -9.67 -53.41 16.12
C SER A 113 -9.27 -53.39 17.60
N GLU A 114 -8.24 -52.64 17.99
CA GLU A 114 -7.78 -52.56 19.39
C GLU A 114 -8.50 -51.47 20.21
N ALA A 115 -9.36 -50.66 19.59
CA ALA A 115 -10.16 -49.67 20.30
C ALA A 115 -11.44 -50.31 20.91
N THR A 116 -11.38 -50.69 22.19
CA THR A 116 -12.54 -51.06 23.04
C THR A 116 -12.62 -50.16 24.26
#